data_AF-A0AAN8S1Z4-F1
#
_entry.id   AF-A0AAN8S1Z4-F1
#
_cell.length_a   1.000
_cell.length_b   1.000
_cell.length_c   1.000
_cell.angle_alpha   90.00
_cell.angle_beta   90.00
_cell.angle_gamma   90.00
#
_symmetry.space_group_name_H-M   'P 1'
#
loop_
_entity.id
_entity.type
_entity.pdbx_description
1 polymer ?
#
loop_
_entity_poly.entity_id
_entity_poly.type
_entity_poly.pdbx_seq_one_letter_code
_entity_poly.pdbx_strand_id
1 'polypeptide(L)'
;MSKQEVKEQRKILLDYGTKVSTQPVETICGGHGTPSPNSPTPSPAGSVGSVGSQSSGYSSGELRAPHVPVPVQVHSAHMKQTTHFGLLLSCHDLWDQADQLVYAGKHKDFFIELERDCGPLTLHSSLNDLVRYVRKGIQRLKNL
;
A
#
# COMPACT_ATOMS: atom_id res chain seq x y z
N MET A 1 -2.78 9.29 8.63
CA MET A 1 -3.34 9.46 7.27
C MET A 1 -4.76 9.97 7.42
N SER A 2 -5.15 11.04 6.71
CA SER A 2 -6.52 11.56 6.83
C SER A 2 -7.50 10.68 6.07
N LYS A 3 -8.78 10.65 6.47
CA LYS A 3 -9.83 9.94 5.72
C LYS A 3 -9.92 10.44 4.27
N GLN A 4 -9.62 11.72 4.05
CA GLN A 4 -9.57 12.32 2.72
C GLN A 4 -8.42 11.76 1.89
N GLU A 5 -7.23 11.60 2.48
CA GLU A 5 -6.07 11.04 1.80
C GLU A 5 -6.31 9.58 1.39
N VAL A 6 -6.94 8.78 2.24
CA VAL A 6 -7.32 7.39 1.92
C VAL A 6 -8.33 7.32 0.78
N LYS A 7 -9.31 8.24 0.74
CA LYS A 7 -10.28 8.33 -0.36
C LYS A 7 -9.60 8.68 -1.69
N GLU A 8 -8.65 9.60 -1.67
CA GLU A 8 -7.90 10.00 -2.85
C GLU A 8 -7.03 8.85 -3.38
N GLN A 9 -6.31 8.16 -2.50
CA GLN A 9 -5.52 6.96 -2.86
C GLN A 9 -6.41 5.89 -3.50
N ARG A 10 -7.58 5.62 -2.91
CA ARG A 10 -8.54 4.66 -3.46
C ARG A 10 -8.99 5.08 -4.87
N LYS A 11 -9.29 6.36 -5.09
CA LYS A 11 -9.69 6.88 -6.40
C LYS A 11 -8.61 6.67 -7.45
N ILE A 12 -7.36 7.05 -7.16
CA ILE A 12 -6.22 6.87 -8.07
C ILE A 12 -6.07 5.41 -8.51
N LEU A 13 -6.21 4.49 -7.56
CA LEU A 13 -6.06 3.05 -7.83
C LEU A 13 -7.24 2.48 -8.64
N LEU A 14 -8.47 2.90 -8.36
CA LEU A 14 -9.64 2.49 -9.14
C LEU A 14 -9.56 3.01 -10.58
N ASP A 15 -9.24 4.29 -10.76
CA ASP A 15 -9.10 4.91 -12.08
C ASP A 15 -8.00 4.23 -12.91
N TYR A 16 -6.90 3.82 -12.27
CA TYR A 16 -5.83 3.07 -12.94
C TYR A 16 -6.29 1.65 -13.33
N GLY A 17 -6.97 0.93 -12.44
CA GLY A 17 -7.48 -0.42 -12.72
C GLY A 17 -8.44 -0.43 -13.92
N THR A 18 -9.33 0.55 -14.02
CA THR A 18 -10.20 0.70 -15.19
C THR A 18 -9.40 0.96 -16.46
N LYS A 19 -8.39 1.84 -16.43
CA LYS A 19 -7.55 2.15 -17.61
C LYS A 19 -6.74 0.96 -18.10
N VAL A 20 -6.20 0.14 -17.19
CA VAL A 20 -5.46 -1.08 -17.55
C VAL A 20 -6.39 -2.13 -18.18
N SER A 21 -7.65 -2.21 -17.75
CA SER A 21 -8.63 -3.16 -18.32
C SER A 21 -9.09 -2.80 -19.74
N THR A 22 -8.98 -1.54 -20.17
CA THR A 22 -9.46 -1.08 -21.49
C THR A 22 -8.34 -0.97 -22.53
N GLN A 23 -7.08 -1.23 -22.17
CA GLN A 23 -5.98 -1.23 -23.14
C GLN A 23 -5.85 -2.61 -23.80
N PRO A 24 -5.78 -2.70 -25.15
CA PRO A 24 -5.35 -3.92 -25.81
C PRO A 24 -3.93 -4.24 -25.34
N VAL A 25 -3.71 -5.48 -24.90
CA VAL A 25 -2.34 -5.99 -24.65
C VAL A 25 -1.66 -6.11 -26.01
N GLU A 26 -0.93 -5.07 -26.42
CA GLU A 26 -0.01 -5.19 -27.55
C GLU A 26 1.21 -5.99 -27.10
N THR A 27 1.18 -7.28 -27.42
CA THR A 27 2.31 -8.20 -27.28
C THR A 27 3.46 -7.73 -28.17
N ILE A 28 4.42 -6.99 -27.61
CA ILE A 28 5.72 -6.79 -28.26
C ILE A 28 6.54 -8.06 -28.01
N CYS A 29 6.51 -8.99 -28.97
CA CYS A 29 7.43 -10.13 -29.00
C CYS A 29 7.78 -10.45 -30.47
N GLY A 30 9.08 -10.50 -30.77
CA GLY A 30 9.60 -11.13 -31.99
C GLY A 30 10.37 -10.20 -32.93
N GLY A 31 11.70 -10.13 -32.73
CA GLY A 31 12.61 -9.70 -33.78
C GLY A 31 12.86 -10.81 -34.81
N HIS A 32 13.20 -10.37 -36.02
CA HIS A 32 13.71 -11.08 -37.21
C HIS A 32 12.71 -11.79 -38.15
N GLY A 33 12.46 -11.09 -39.27
CA GLY A 33 12.56 -11.68 -40.62
C GLY A 33 11.26 -12.05 -41.31
N THR A 34 10.73 -11.14 -42.15
CA THR A 34 10.39 -11.35 -43.57
C THR A 34 9.76 -10.07 -44.17
N PRO A 35 9.92 -9.81 -45.49
CA PRO A 35 9.98 -8.44 -46.05
C PRO A 35 8.61 -7.83 -46.41
N SER A 36 8.59 -6.50 -46.43
CA SER A 36 7.50 -5.58 -46.82
C SER A 36 6.96 -5.83 -48.24
N PRO A 37 5.84 -5.18 -48.66
CA PRO A 37 6.00 -3.86 -49.29
C PRO A 37 4.77 -2.91 -49.19
N ASN A 38 4.96 -1.63 -49.52
CA ASN A 38 3.93 -0.64 -49.93
C ASN A 38 3.46 0.40 -48.90
N SER A 39 4.29 1.39 -48.60
CA SER A 39 3.81 2.78 -48.51
C SER A 39 4.96 3.75 -48.80
N PRO A 40 4.90 4.55 -49.89
CA PRO A 40 5.95 5.49 -50.25
C PRO A 40 5.67 6.85 -49.59
N THR A 41 6.60 7.32 -48.77
CA THR A 41 6.75 8.76 -48.54
C THR A 41 8.23 9.08 -48.54
N PRO A 42 8.74 9.81 -49.54
CA PRO A 42 10.11 10.26 -49.56
C PRO A 42 10.27 11.56 -48.77
N SER A 43 11.52 11.81 -48.37
CA SER A 43 12.19 13.13 -48.27
C SER A 43 12.67 13.59 -46.86
N PRO A 44 13.81 14.31 -46.81
CA PRO A 44 14.94 13.90 -45.99
C PRO A 44 15.57 15.01 -45.11
N ALA A 45 16.55 14.57 -44.31
CA ALA A 45 17.70 15.30 -43.77
C ALA A 45 17.49 16.42 -42.73
N GLY A 46 18.19 16.28 -41.60
CA GLY A 46 18.70 17.44 -40.86
C GLY A 46 18.81 17.27 -39.35
N SER A 47 20.07 17.21 -38.89
CA SER A 47 20.54 17.87 -37.66
C SER A 47 20.69 17.04 -36.38
N VAL A 48 21.95 16.62 -36.20
CA VAL A 48 22.82 16.82 -35.01
C VAL A 48 22.32 16.37 -33.63
N GLY A 49 22.91 15.25 -33.18
CA GLY A 49 23.58 15.14 -31.88
C GLY A 49 22.76 15.40 -30.62
N SER A 50 22.19 14.33 -30.06
CA SER A 50 22.03 14.24 -28.60
C SER A 50 22.85 13.07 -28.08
N VAL A 51 23.92 13.44 -27.40
CA VAL A 51 24.73 12.59 -26.52
C VAL A 51 23.90 12.16 -25.29
N GLY A 52 24.17 10.96 -24.79
CA GLY A 52 23.63 10.42 -23.52
C GLY A 52 22.42 9.50 -23.76
N SER A 53 22.44 8.21 -23.49
CA SER A 53 23.15 7.50 -22.42
C SER A 53 23.46 6.07 -22.87
N GLN A 54 24.72 5.68 -22.70
CA GLN A 54 25.13 4.28 -22.70
C GLN A 54 24.57 3.63 -21.42
N SER A 55 23.40 3.00 -21.51
CA SER A 55 22.99 2.00 -20.52
C SER A 55 23.20 0.63 -21.13
N SER A 56 24.39 0.09 -20.89
CA SER A 56 24.68 -1.33 -20.73
C SER A 56 23.70 -2.30 -21.40
N GLY A 57 24.10 -2.78 -22.57
CA GLY A 57 23.56 -4.01 -23.13
C GLY A 57 23.84 -5.18 -22.19
N TYR A 58 22.78 -5.72 -21.61
CA TYR A 58 22.72 -7.11 -21.18
C TYR A 58 21.48 -7.73 -21.82
N SER A 59 21.69 -8.34 -22.98
CA SER A 59 20.77 -9.31 -23.54
C SER A 59 20.98 -10.61 -22.77
N SER A 60 20.19 -10.82 -21.72
CA SER A 60 20.02 -12.14 -21.11
C SER A 60 18.61 -12.61 -21.45
N GLY A 61 18.54 -13.57 -22.37
CA GLY A 61 17.33 -14.30 -22.69
C GLY A 61 16.94 -15.25 -21.56
N GLU A 62 16.40 -14.69 -20.49
CA GLU A 62 15.50 -15.41 -19.59
C GLU A 62 14.08 -14.95 -19.87
N LEU A 63 13.11 -15.87 -19.77
CA LEU A 63 11.68 -15.63 -19.88
C LEU A 63 11.28 -14.43 -19.03
N ARG A 64 11.29 -13.24 -19.63
CA ARG A 64 11.00 -12.00 -18.95
C ARG A 64 9.50 -12.00 -18.74
N ALA A 65 9.08 -12.33 -17.52
CA ALA A 65 7.69 -12.17 -17.11
C ALA A 65 7.20 -10.78 -17.60
N PRO A 66 5.99 -10.68 -18.17
CA PRO A 66 5.51 -9.42 -18.71
C PRO A 66 5.56 -8.36 -17.61
N HIS A 67 6.44 -7.38 -17.77
CA HIS A 67 6.64 -6.28 -16.83
C HIS A 67 5.74 -5.15 -17.28
N VAL A 68 4.69 -4.88 -16.50
CA VAL A 68 3.75 -3.79 -16.76
C VAL A 68 4.29 -2.53 -16.10
N PRO A 69 4.66 -1.48 -16.85
CA PRO A 69 5.10 -0.22 -16.26
C PRO A 69 3.94 0.43 -15.51
N VAL A 70 4.15 0.76 -14.22
CA VAL A 70 3.14 1.41 -13.36
C VAL A 70 3.53 2.88 -13.15
N PRO A 71 2.61 3.85 -13.38
CA PRO A 71 2.87 5.26 -13.08
C PRO A 71 3.25 5.46 -11.61
N VAL A 72 4.24 6.33 -11.35
CA VAL A 72 4.77 6.57 -9.99
C VAL A 72 3.66 6.95 -9.00
N GLN A 73 2.70 7.77 -9.42
CA GLN A 73 1.56 8.16 -8.58
C GLN A 73 0.71 6.97 -8.13
N VAL A 74 0.49 6.00 -9.01
CA VAL A 74 -0.27 4.76 -8.72
C VAL A 74 0.54 3.88 -7.78
N HIS A 75 1.84 3.71 -8.05
CA HIS A 75 2.73 2.95 -7.17
C HIS A 75 2.78 3.55 -5.76
N SER A 76 2.94 4.87 -5.64
CA SER A 76 2.92 5.56 -4.35
C SER A 76 1.57 5.44 -3.63
N ALA A 77 0.45 5.56 -4.35
CA ALA A 77 -0.88 5.34 -3.79
C ALA A 77 -1.04 3.91 -3.26
N HIS A 78 -0.55 2.91 -4.00
CA HIS A 78 -0.55 1.52 -3.59
C HIS A 78 0.30 1.28 -2.34
N MET A 79 1.53 1.79 -2.30
CA MET A 79 2.39 1.69 -1.11
C MET A 79 1.73 2.27 0.14
N LYS A 80 1.16 3.48 0.04
CA LYS A 80 0.44 4.11 1.17
C LYS A 80 -0.77 3.28 1.61
N GLN A 81 -1.51 2.73 0.65
CA GLN A 81 -2.66 1.86 0.94
C GLN A 81 -2.23 0.57 1.66
N THR A 82 -1.16 -0.08 1.19
CA THR A 82 -0.59 -1.27 1.83
C THR A 82 -0.15 -0.97 3.26
N THR A 83 0.55 0.14 3.50
CA THR A 83 0.92 0.57 4.85
C THR A 83 -0.31 0.77 5.73
N HIS A 84 -1.34 1.45 5.23
CA HIS A 84 -2.56 1.68 5.99
C HIS A 84 -3.28 0.38 6.36
N PHE A 85 -3.42 -0.56 5.43
CA PHE A 85 -4.00 -1.87 5.72
C PHE A 85 -3.15 -2.69 6.67
N GLY A 86 -1.83 -2.68 6.53
CA GLY A 86 -0.92 -3.36 7.45
C GLY A 86 -1.06 -2.84 8.88
N LEU A 87 -1.20 -1.52 9.07
CA LEU A 87 -1.47 -0.93 10.37
C LEU A 87 -2.83 -1.37 10.92
N LEU A 88 -3.90 -1.36 10.12
CA LEU A 88 -5.22 -1.81 10.56
C LEU A 88 -5.21 -3.27 11.03
N LEU A 89 -4.60 -4.15 10.24
CA LEU A 89 -4.48 -5.56 10.60
C LEU A 89 -3.70 -5.73 11.91
N SER A 90 -2.54 -5.08 12.02
CA SER A 90 -1.74 -5.11 13.24
C SER A 90 -2.48 -4.57 14.46
N CYS A 91 -3.30 -3.52 14.31
CA CYS A 91 -4.13 -3.02 15.41
C CYS A 91 -5.13 -4.08 15.91
N HIS A 92 -5.75 -4.83 15.01
CA HIS A 92 -6.65 -5.92 15.38
C HIS A 92 -5.90 -7.07 16.05
N ASP A 93 -4.76 -7.49 15.50
CA ASP A 93 -3.95 -8.57 16.06
C ASP A 93 -3.46 -8.24 17.48
N LEU A 94 -3.01 -6.99 17.71
CA LEU A 94 -2.58 -6.51 19.02
C LEU A 94 -3.75 -6.42 20.01
N TRP A 95 -4.94 -6.06 19.53
CA TRP A 95 -6.14 -6.01 20.37
C TRP A 95 -6.54 -7.41 20.83
N ASP A 96 -6.58 -8.37 19.91
CA ASP A 96 -6.90 -9.77 20.23
C ASP A 96 -5.85 -10.39 21.15
N GLN A 97 -4.57 -10.06 20.94
CA GLN A 97 -3.49 -10.48 21.85
C GLN A 97 -3.68 -9.89 23.25
N ALA A 98 -4.04 -8.62 23.36
CA ALA A 98 -4.31 -8.00 24.65
C ALA A 98 -5.46 -8.71 25.37
N ASP A 99 -6.58 -8.98 24.67
CA ASP A 99 -7.69 -9.73 25.24
C ASP A 99 -7.22 -11.10 25.75
N GLN A 100 -6.53 -11.88 24.91
CA GLN A 100 -6.02 -13.21 25.30
C GLN A 100 -5.16 -13.16 26.57
N LEU A 101 -4.29 -12.15 26.73
CA LEU A 101 -3.46 -11.98 27.94
C LEU A 101 -4.31 -11.71 29.18
N VAL A 102 -5.40 -10.94 29.06
CA VAL A 102 -6.34 -10.69 30.16
C VAL A 102 -7.03 -11.99 30.61
N TYR A 103 -7.50 -12.78 29.65
CA TYR A 103 -8.15 -14.07 29.93
C TYR A 103 -7.18 -15.09 30.54
N ALA A 104 -6.00 -15.26 29.94
CA ALA A 104 -5.00 -16.22 30.39
C ALA A 104 -4.44 -15.87 31.78
N GLY A 105 -4.21 -14.59 32.05
CA GLY A 105 -3.71 -14.10 33.35
C GLY A 105 -4.77 -14.00 34.45
N LYS A 106 -6.05 -14.27 34.14
CA LYS A 106 -7.19 -14.06 35.05
C LYS A 106 -7.26 -12.63 35.59
N HIS A 107 -6.88 -11.65 34.77
CA HIS A 107 -6.84 -10.23 35.15
C HIS A 107 -8.17 -9.50 34.90
N LYS A 108 -9.25 -10.23 34.59
CA LYS A 108 -10.56 -9.64 34.25
C LYS A 108 -11.08 -8.66 35.29
N ASP A 109 -10.99 -9.02 36.57
CA ASP A 109 -11.53 -8.18 37.64
C ASP A 109 -10.83 -6.82 37.70
N PHE A 110 -9.52 -6.78 37.47
CA PHE A 110 -8.75 -5.52 37.38
C PHE A 110 -9.30 -4.61 36.28
N PHE A 111 -9.57 -5.17 35.10
CA PHE A 111 -10.10 -4.39 33.97
C PHE A 111 -11.57 -4.00 34.20
N ILE A 112 -12.42 -4.87 34.76
CA ILE A 112 -13.82 -4.52 35.09
C ILE A 112 -13.87 -3.32 36.04
N GLU A 113 -13.02 -3.29 37.06
CA GLU A 113 -12.93 -2.16 37.99
C GLU A 113 -12.41 -0.90 37.31
N LEU A 114 -11.43 -1.04 36.40
CA LEU A 114 -10.91 0.09 35.61
C LEU A 114 -11.99 0.67 34.68
N GLU A 115 -12.76 -0.18 34.01
CA GLU A 115 -13.88 0.21 33.14
C GLU A 115 -15.01 0.90 33.92
N ARG A 116 -15.22 0.55 35.20
CA ARG A 116 -16.17 1.25 36.06
C ARG A 116 -15.76 2.70 36.33
N ASP A 117 -14.47 2.99 36.37
CA ASP A 117 -13.94 4.33 36.67
C ASP A 117 -13.87 5.26 35.44
N CYS A 118 -13.52 4.73 34.27
CA CYS A 118 -13.30 5.54 33.06
C CYS A 118 -14.04 5.07 31.81
N GLY A 119 -14.92 4.07 31.93
CA GLY A 119 -15.67 3.47 30.83
C GLY A 119 -14.89 2.36 30.11
N PRO A 120 -15.58 1.50 29.34
CA PRO A 120 -14.95 0.46 28.55
C PRO A 120 -14.08 1.06 27.44
N LEU A 121 -12.87 0.53 27.28
CA LEU A 121 -12.00 0.89 26.18
C LEU A 121 -12.35 0.01 24.97
N THR A 122 -12.51 0.63 23.80
CA THR A 122 -12.81 -0.07 22.55
C THR A 122 -11.81 0.31 21.46
N LEU A 123 -11.73 -0.48 20.40
CA LEU A 123 -10.86 -0.18 19.24
C LEU A 123 -11.20 1.16 18.56
N HIS A 124 -12.43 1.64 18.74
CA HIS A 124 -12.91 2.91 18.18
C HIS A 124 -12.80 4.09 19.15
N SER A 125 -12.33 3.85 20.38
CA SER A 125 -12.13 4.89 21.38
C SER A 125 -11.09 5.91 20.91
N SER A 126 -11.24 7.16 21.36
CA SER A 126 -10.29 8.20 20.98
C SER A 126 -8.93 8.00 21.65
N LEU A 127 -7.89 8.64 21.09
CA LEU A 127 -6.56 8.64 21.73
C LEU A 127 -6.60 9.24 23.15
N ASN A 128 -7.48 10.21 23.41
CA ASN A 128 -7.65 10.79 24.75
C ASN A 128 -8.21 9.77 25.73
N ASP A 129 -9.20 8.98 25.30
CA ASP A 129 -9.78 7.92 26.14
C ASP A 129 -8.75 6.83 26.42
N LEU A 130 -7.96 6.43 25.40
CA LEU A 130 -6.85 5.49 25.58
C LEU A 130 -5.83 6.00 26.60
N VAL A 131 -5.36 7.24 26.45
CA VAL A 131 -4.38 7.83 27.38
C VAL A 131 -4.96 7.93 28.79
N ARG A 132 -6.23 8.32 28.94
CA ARG A 132 -6.90 8.36 30.24
C ARG A 132 -6.98 6.96 30.86
N TYR A 133 -7.39 5.96 30.09
CA TYR A 133 -7.54 4.57 30.50
C TYR A 133 -6.20 4.00 30.99
N VAL A 134 -5.13 4.18 30.20
CA VAL A 134 -3.77 3.73 30.55
C VAL A 134 -3.25 4.43 31.80
N ARG A 135 -3.43 5.75 31.93
CA ARG A 135 -3.01 6.49 33.14
C ARG A 135 -3.72 5.99 34.39
N LYS A 136 -5.02 5.72 34.30
CA LYS A 136 -5.81 5.16 35.41
C LYS A 136 -5.38 3.73 35.74
N GLY A 137 -5.14 2.89 34.73
CA GLY A 137 -4.62 1.54 34.92
C GLY A 137 -3.27 1.53 35.63
N ILE A 138 -2.32 2.38 35.21
CA ILE A 138 -1.01 2.52 35.87
C ILE A 138 -1.16 3.03 37.30
N GLN A 139 -2.04 4.01 37.55
CA GLN A 139 -2.31 4.48 38.92
C GLN A 139 -2.86 3.36 39.80
N ARG A 140 -3.78 2.56 39.29
CA ARG A 140 -4.33 1.40 40.01
C ARG A 140 -3.26 0.35 40.30
N LEU A 141 -2.41 0.03 39.32
CA LEU A 141 -1.28 -0.90 39.50
C LEU A 141 -0.29 -0.45 40.57
N LYS A 142 -0.10 0.85 40.76
CA LYS A 142 0.78 1.39 41.83
C LYS A 142 0.19 1.28 43.23
N ASN A 143 -1.13 1.08 43.32
CA ASN A 143 -1.86 1.01 44.58
C ASN A 143 -2.26 -0.44 44.95
N LEU A 144 -1.88 -1.42 44.12
CA LEU A 144 -1.97 -2.85 44.40
C LEU A 144 -0.73 -3.31 45.15
#